data_AF-A0A078F7L5-F1
#
_entry.id   AF-A0A078F7L5-F1
#
_cell.length_a   1.000
_cell.length_b   1.000
_cell.length_c   1.000
_cell.angle_alpha   90.00
_cell.angle_beta   90.00
_cell.angle_gamma   90.00
#
_symmetry.space_group_name_H-M   'P 1'
#
loop_
_entity.id
_entity.type
_entity.pdbx_description
1 polymer ?
#
loop_
_entity_poly.entity_id
_entity_poly.type
_entity_poly.pdbx_seq_one_letter_code
_entity_poly.pdbx_strand_id
1 'polypeptide(L)'
;MPHGTLHDHLHGDLSQLDWSMRLKIMLQAARGLDYLHNEVDPPVIHRDVKTSNILLDGEMCARIADFGLVSSSERDSSKSDREGDVYDFGIVLLEMLSGRKANDRESDPPGVAEWAVPLIRKGKAAAIIDRNIGLPRNVEPLLKLAELAELAVRENPNERPSMRNLLSFLDLIVKTGLTF
;
A
#
# COMPACT_ATOMS: atom_id res chain seq x y z
N MET A 1 18.42 -1.59 6.74
CA MET A 1 17.75 -2.76 7.33
C MET A 1 18.25 -4.02 6.63
N PRO A 2 18.39 -5.16 7.32
CA PRO A 2 19.07 -6.35 6.78
C PRO A 2 18.33 -7.04 5.61
N HIS A 3 17.00 -6.89 5.51
CA HIS A 3 16.20 -7.48 4.43
C HIS A 3 15.83 -6.48 3.33
N GLY A 4 16.57 -5.37 3.21
CA GLY A 4 16.36 -4.39 2.15
C GLY A 4 15.01 -3.67 2.24
N THR A 5 14.52 -3.23 1.07
CA THR A 5 13.25 -2.53 0.88
C THR A 5 12.17 -3.48 0.37
N LEU A 6 10.91 -3.07 0.51
CA LEU A 6 9.80 -3.78 -0.12
C LEU A 6 9.93 -3.79 -1.66
N HIS A 7 10.47 -2.72 -2.24
CA HIS A 7 10.76 -2.66 -3.68
C HIS A 7 11.71 -3.79 -4.11
N ASP A 8 12.76 -4.08 -3.33
CA ASP A 8 13.74 -5.12 -3.65
C ASP A 8 13.12 -6.52 -3.70
N HIS A 9 12.09 -6.77 -2.88
CA HIS A 9 11.33 -8.02 -2.83
C HIS A 9 10.27 -8.17 -3.92
N LEU A 10 9.68 -7.06 -4.38
CA LEU A 10 8.67 -7.09 -5.44
C LEU A 10 9.28 -7.05 -6.84
N HIS A 11 10.35 -6.26 -7.00
CA HIS A 11 10.84 -5.83 -8.31
C HIS A 11 12.35 -6.06 -8.50
N GLY A 12 13.04 -6.52 -7.47
CA GLY A 12 14.47 -6.84 -7.48
C GLY A 12 14.73 -8.34 -7.40
N ASP A 13 15.94 -8.68 -6.96
CA ASP A 13 16.43 -10.06 -6.93
C ASP A 13 16.18 -10.78 -5.58
N LEU A 14 15.48 -10.13 -4.64
CA LEU A 14 15.17 -10.76 -3.35
C LEU A 14 14.01 -11.76 -3.48
N SER A 15 13.94 -12.70 -2.53
CA SER A 15 12.91 -13.73 -2.52
C SER A 15 11.50 -13.13 -2.49
N GLN A 16 10.63 -13.67 -3.35
CA GLN A 16 9.24 -13.24 -3.43
C GLN A 16 8.50 -13.45 -2.10
N LEU A 17 7.68 -12.47 -1.76
CA LEU A 17 6.83 -12.48 -0.56
C LEU A 17 5.52 -13.21 -0.87
N ASP A 18 5.18 -14.24 -0.10
CA ASP A 18 3.86 -14.87 -0.19
C ASP A 18 2.73 -13.92 0.27
N TRP A 19 1.48 -14.33 0.07
CA TRP A 19 0.32 -13.52 0.45
C TRP A 19 0.23 -13.19 1.94
N SER A 20 0.67 -14.10 2.80
CA SER A 20 0.65 -13.88 4.26
C SER A 20 1.61 -12.76 4.63
N MET A 21 2.83 -12.82 4.11
CA MET A 21 3.86 -11.82 4.33
C MET A 21 3.49 -10.48 3.68
N ARG A 22 2.95 -10.48 2.47
CA ARG A 22 2.44 -9.26 1.81
C ARG A 22 1.39 -8.56 2.67
N LEU A 23 0.40 -9.31 3.17
CA LEU A 23 -0.65 -8.79 4.05
C LEU A 23 -0.10 -8.25 5.38
N LYS A 24 0.83 -8.96 6.00
CA LYS A 24 1.53 -8.50 7.22
C LYS A 24 2.25 -7.17 6.99
N ILE A 25 3.00 -7.06 5.91
CA ILE A 25 3.78 -5.86 5.56
C ILE A 25 2.86 -4.67 5.30
N MET A 26 1.80 -4.85 4.49
CA MET A 26 0.81 -3.80 4.23
C MET A 26 0.17 -3.31 5.53
N LEU A 27 -0.21 -4.23 6.42
CA LEU A 27 -0.81 -3.88 7.71
C LEU A 27 0.16 -3.10 8.60
N GLN A 28 1.42 -3.52 8.69
CA GLN A 28 2.44 -2.84 9.49
C GLN A 28 2.79 -1.45 8.93
N ALA A 29 2.91 -1.31 7.61
CA ALA A 29 3.14 -0.03 6.96
C ALA A 29 1.96 0.95 7.18
N ALA A 30 0.72 0.46 7.03
CA ALA A 30 -0.47 1.26 7.31
C ALA A 30 -0.54 1.74 8.77
N ARG A 31 -0.16 0.88 9.74
CA ARG A 31 -0.05 1.26 11.16
C ARG A 31 0.99 2.35 11.38
N GLY A 32 2.14 2.26 10.72
CA GLY A 32 3.18 3.28 10.78
C GLY A 32 2.68 4.64 10.28
N LEU A 33 2.02 4.67 9.12
CA LEU A 33 1.46 5.89 8.55
C LEU A 33 0.30 6.46 9.39
N ASP A 34 -0.60 5.61 9.90
CA ASP A 34 -1.67 6.03 10.79
C ASP A 34 -1.13 6.68 12.07
N TYR A 35 -0.09 6.10 12.66
CA TYR A 35 0.61 6.66 13.82
C TYR A 35 1.13 8.08 13.53
N LEU A 36 1.81 8.26 12.41
CA LEU A 36 2.35 9.58 12.00
C LEU A 36 1.23 10.62 11.83
N HIS A 37 0.09 10.22 11.26
CA HIS A 37 -1.03 11.14 10.96
C HIS A 37 -1.90 11.48 12.16
N ASN A 38 -2.04 10.56 13.13
CA ASN A 38 -3.09 10.66 14.14
C ASN A 38 -2.60 10.55 15.59
N GLU A 39 -1.40 10.05 15.84
CA GLU A 39 -0.87 9.85 17.21
C GLU A 39 0.30 10.80 17.52
N VAL A 40 0.94 11.39 16.50
CA VAL A 40 2.00 12.39 16.66
C VAL A 40 1.40 13.81 16.64
N ASP A 41 1.90 14.68 17.52
CA ASP A 41 1.51 16.09 17.62
C ASP A 41 2.74 17.02 17.53
N PRO A 42 2.86 17.88 16.50
CA PRO A 42 1.94 18.00 15.36
C PRO A 42 2.02 16.78 14.42
N PRO A 43 0.95 16.46 13.67
CA PRO A 43 0.94 15.33 12.74
C PRO A 43 2.03 15.39 11.69
N VAL A 44 2.68 14.26 11.43
CA VAL A 44 3.76 14.11 10.45
C VAL A 44 3.20 13.56 9.15
N ILE A 45 3.42 14.26 8.04
CA ILE A 45 3.05 13.80 6.69
C ILE A 45 4.31 13.34 5.96
N HIS A 46 4.28 12.15 5.40
CA HIS A 46 5.45 11.51 4.80
C HIS A 46 5.82 12.12 3.45
N ARG A 47 4.84 12.32 2.56
CA ARG A 47 4.94 12.91 1.21
C ARG A 47 5.79 12.15 0.19
N ASP A 48 6.20 10.93 0.51
CA ASP A 48 7.02 10.09 -0.37
C ASP A 48 6.80 8.62 -0.04
N VAL A 49 5.54 8.22 0.13
CA VAL A 49 5.20 6.84 0.43
C VAL A 49 5.40 6.00 -0.83
N LYS A 50 6.33 5.05 -0.80
CA LYS A 50 6.60 4.14 -1.91
C LYS A 50 7.26 2.86 -1.43
N THR A 51 7.26 1.84 -2.26
CA THR A 51 7.85 0.52 -1.93
C THR A 51 9.34 0.59 -1.57
N SER A 52 10.11 1.56 -2.09
CA SER A 52 11.51 1.75 -1.70
C SER A 52 11.71 2.45 -0.34
N ASN A 53 10.67 3.11 0.18
CA ASN A 53 10.66 3.77 1.49
C ASN A 53 10.00 2.93 2.59
N ILE A 54 9.70 1.65 2.29
CA ILE A 54 9.23 0.67 3.26
C ILE A 54 10.35 -0.36 3.43
N LEU A 55 11.02 -0.35 4.58
CA LEU A 55 12.13 -1.23 4.89
C LEU A 55 11.67 -2.46 5.69
N LEU A 56 12.34 -3.60 5.47
CA LEU A 56 12.09 -4.84 6.22
C LEU A 56 13.23 -5.11 7.19
N ASP A 57 12.94 -5.09 8.49
CA ASP A 57 13.93 -5.33 9.54
C ASP A 57 14.28 -6.82 9.71
N GLY A 58 15.16 -7.14 10.67
CA GLY A 58 15.65 -8.50 10.91
C GLY A 58 14.58 -9.54 11.27
N GLU A 59 13.37 -9.10 11.63
CA GLU A 59 12.23 -9.97 11.95
C GLU A 59 11.17 -9.99 10.83
N MET A 60 11.53 -9.49 9.63
CA MET A 60 10.59 -9.28 8.52
C MET A 60 9.40 -8.43 8.96
N CYS A 61 9.67 -7.38 9.75
CA CYS A 61 8.68 -6.36 10.07
C CYS A 61 8.90 -5.11 9.22
N ALA A 62 7.81 -4.59 8.67
CA ALA A 62 7.82 -3.40 7.82
C ALA A 62 7.95 -2.13 8.66
N ARG A 63 8.81 -1.20 8.20
CA ARG A 63 9.01 0.12 8.79
C ARG A 63 9.03 1.18 7.71
N ILE A 64 8.29 2.26 7.95
CA ILE A 64 8.30 3.45 7.12
C ILE A 64 9.64 4.18 7.31
N ALA A 65 10.26 4.62 6.23
CA ALA A 65 11.58 5.23 6.20
C ALA A 65 11.64 6.39 5.20
N ASP A 66 12.73 7.15 5.26
CA ASP A 66 12.97 8.35 4.43
C ASP A 66 11.95 9.48 4.63
N PHE A 67 12.17 10.21 5.72
CA PHE A 67 11.42 11.40 6.09
C PHE A 67 12.01 12.69 5.48
N GLY A 68 12.78 12.59 4.39
CA GLY A 68 13.52 13.71 3.80
C GLY A 68 12.63 14.87 3.30
N LEU A 69 11.33 14.64 3.12
CA LEU A 69 10.36 15.65 2.69
C LEU A 69 9.42 16.12 3.80
N VAL A 70 9.62 15.66 5.04
CA VAL A 70 8.85 16.10 6.20
C VAL A 70 9.16 17.58 6.46
N SER A 71 8.14 18.43 6.35
CA SER A 71 8.24 19.81 6.84
C SER A 71 7.95 19.83 8.34
N SER A 72 8.81 20.49 9.11
CA SER A 72 8.62 20.73 10.55
C SER A 72 7.64 21.89 10.83
N SER A 73 6.95 22.39 9.81
CA SER A 73 6.09 23.57 9.90
C SER A 73 4.62 23.14 9.98
N GLU A 74 3.95 23.47 11.10
CA GLU A 74 2.52 23.23 11.32
C GLU A 74 1.63 23.89 10.24
N ARG A 75 2.17 24.88 9.53
CA ARG A 75 1.47 25.59 8.44
C ARG A 75 1.42 24.78 7.14
N ASP A 76 2.18 23.69 7.03
CA ASP A 76 2.31 22.90 5.81
C ASP A 76 1.63 21.53 5.87
N SER A 77 1.11 21.09 7.02
CA SER A 77 0.41 19.79 7.13
C SER A 77 -1.09 19.95 6.83
N SER A 78 -1.42 20.17 5.56
CA SER A 78 -2.82 20.32 5.14
C SER A 78 -3.55 18.97 5.11
N LYS A 79 -4.88 19.03 5.14
CA LYS A 79 -5.75 17.88 4.89
C LYS A 79 -5.33 17.17 3.58
N SER A 80 -5.14 17.96 2.51
CA SER A 80 -4.72 17.48 1.19
C SER A 80 -3.40 16.70 1.20
N ASP A 81 -2.46 17.04 2.08
CA ASP A 81 -1.19 16.32 2.19
C ASP A 81 -1.38 14.94 2.82
N ARG A 82 -2.25 14.81 3.83
CA ARG A 82 -2.61 13.50 4.40
C ARG A 82 -3.24 12.59 3.35
N GLU A 83 -4.10 13.15 2.51
CA GLU A 83 -4.70 12.40 1.41
C GLU A 83 -3.71 12.07 0.29
N GLY A 84 -2.61 12.81 0.18
CA GLY A 84 -1.46 12.46 -0.66
C GLY A 84 -0.82 11.15 -0.20
N ASP A 85 -0.46 11.06 1.08
CA ASP A 85 0.07 9.83 1.68
C ASP A 85 -0.89 8.64 1.51
N VAL A 86 -2.21 8.87 1.63
CA VAL A 86 -3.23 7.83 1.39
C VAL A 86 -3.18 7.34 -0.07
N TYR A 87 -3.09 8.26 -1.03
CA TYR A 87 -3.01 7.92 -2.45
C TYR A 87 -1.76 7.09 -2.73
N ASP A 88 -0.62 7.57 -2.26
CA ASP A 88 0.67 6.90 -2.45
C ASP A 88 0.68 5.52 -1.79
N PHE A 89 0.08 5.39 -0.61
CA PHE A 89 -0.11 4.07 0.01
C PHE A 89 -1.05 3.18 -0.80
N GLY A 90 -2.10 3.73 -1.42
CA GLY A 90 -2.96 3.02 -2.36
C GLY A 90 -2.18 2.47 -3.57
N ILE A 91 -1.20 3.20 -4.08
CA ILE A 91 -0.27 2.71 -5.11
C ILE A 91 0.53 1.52 -4.58
N VAL A 92 1.09 1.61 -3.37
CA VAL A 92 1.80 0.49 -2.73
C VAL A 92 0.90 -0.76 -2.62
N LEU A 93 -0.38 -0.60 -2.25
CA LEU A 93 -1.33 -1.72 -2.20
C LEU A 93 -1.53 -2.36 -3.59
N LEU A 94 -1.62 -1.56 -4.65
CA LEU A 94 -1.74 -2.07 -6.02
C LEU A 94 -0.46 -2.79 -6.47
N GLU A 95 0.73 -2.29 -6.14
CA GLU A 95 1.99 -3.00 -6.40
C GLU A 95 2.02 -4.35 -5.68
N MET A 96 1.63 -4.37 -4.40
CA MET A 96 1.56 -5.58 -3.58
C MET A 96 0.53 -6.61 -4.08
N LEU A 97 -0.57 -6.16 -4.66
CA LEU A 97 -1.59 -7.05 -5.24
C LEU A 97 -1.17 -7.63 -6.59
N SER A 98 -0.46 -6.86 -7.40
CA SER A 98 -0.24 -7.20 -8.81
C SER A 98 1.17 -7.66 -9.15
N GLY A 99 2.14 -7.38 -8.29
CA GLY A 99 3.56 -7.52 -8.63
C GLY A 99 4.03 -6.52 -9.70
N ARG A 100 3.17 -5.58 -10.12
CA ARG A 100 3.49 -4.56 -11.11
C ARG A 100 4.06 -3.31 -10.44
N LYS A 101 5.07 -2.69 -11.05
CA LYS A 101 5.65 -1.43 -10.56
C LYS A 101 4.63 -0.31 -10.62
N ALA A 102 4.72 0.64 -9.68
CA ALA A 102 3.90 1.86 -9.66
C ALA A 102 3.85 2.55 -11.03
N ASN A 103 5.01 2.65 -11.68
CA ASN A 103 5.16 3.12 -13.05
C ASN A 103 6.09 2.17 -13.82
N ASP A 104 5.52 1.41 -14.75
CA ASP A 104 6.22 0.45 -15.59
C ASP A 104 6.14 0.88 -17.06
N ARG A 105 7.25 1.40 -17.61
CA ARG A 105 7.32 1.93 -18.98
C ARG A 105 7.21 0.85 -20.06
N GLU A 106 7.41 -0.41 -19.70
CA GLU A 106 7.28 -1.54 -20.63
C GLU A 106 5.82 -2.01 -20.77
N SER A 107 4.95 -1.56 -19.86
CA SER A 107 3.53 -1.88 -19.83
C SER A 107 2.67 -0.74 -20.37
N ASP A 108 1.48 -1.08 -20.89
CA ASP A 108 0.48 -0.12 -21.38
C ASP A 108 -0.88 -0.35 -20.68
N PRO A 109 -1.42 0.61 -19.92
CA PRO A 109 -0.85 1.93 -19.61
C PRO A 109 0.27 1.83 -18.57
N PRO A 110 1.30 2.72 -18.53
CA PRO A 110 2.45 2.59 -17.64
C PRO A 110 2.14 2.66 -16.14
N GLY A 111 1.14 3.44 -15.74
CA GLY A 111 0.74 3.54 -14.34
C GLY A 111 -0.03 2.31 -13.86
N VAL A 112 0.35 1.77 -12.69
CA VAL A 112 -0.39 0.62 -12.11
C VAL A 112 -1.85 0.98 -11.82
N ALA A 113 -2.12 2.20 -11.33
CA ALA A 113 -3.48 2.66 -11.05
C ALA A 113 -4.30 2.86 -12.34
N GLU A 114 -3.70 3.44 -13.38
CA GLU A 114 -4.35 3.65 -14.68
C GLU A 114 -4.83 2.33 -15.30
N TRP A 115 -4.08 1.25 -15.08
CA TRP A 115 -4.43 -0.09 -15.52
C TRP A 115 -5.42 -0.79 -14.59
N ALA A 116 -5.17 -0.77 -13.27
CA ALA A 116 -5.90 -1.58 -12.31
C ALA A 116 -7.30 -1.02 -11.99
N VAL A 117 -7.41 0.30 -11.79
CA VAL A 117 -8.66 0.95 -11.35
C VAL A 117 -9.84 0.68 -12.29
N PRO A 118 -9.70 0.80 -13.62
CA PRO A 118 -10.80 0.46 -14.54
C PRO A 118 -11.23 -1.01 -14.47
N LEU A 119 -10.32 -1.93 -14.16
CA LEU A 119 -10.64 -3.35 -14.01
C LEU A 119 -11.38 -3.60 -12.70
N ILE A 120 -10.91 -3.01 -11.59
CA ILE A 120 -11.56 -3.13 -10.28
C ILE A 120 -12.99 -2.60 -10.34
N ARG A 121 -13.19 -1.39 -10.89
CA ARG A 121 -14.52 -0.77 -11.05
C ARG A 121 -15.49 -1.58 -11.92
N LYS A 122 -14.97 -2.43 -12.82
CA LYS A 122 -15.77 -3.34 -13.67
C LYS A 122 -16.02 -4.70 -13.00
N GLY A 123 -15.67 -4.86 -11.72
CA GLY A 123 -15.77 -6.14 -11.00
C GLY A 123 -14.75 -7.18 -11.45
N LYS A 124 -13.65 -6.76 -12.08
CA LYS A 124 -12.60 -7.65 -12.62
C LYS A 124 -11.32 -7.62 -11.78
N ALA A 125 -11.42 -7.39 -10.47
CA ALA A 125 -10.27 -7.33 -9.56
C ALA A 125 -9.41 -8.61 -9.57
N ALA A 126 -10.00 -9.79 -9.81
CA ALA A 126 -9.23 -11.03 -9.95
C ALA A 126 -8.18 -11.00 -11.09
N ALA A 127 -8.36 -10.14 -12.09
CA ALA A 127 -7.42 -10.01 -13.20
C ALA A 127 -6.12 -9.30 -12.82
N ILE A 128 -6.11 -8.55 -11.71
CA ILE A 128 -4.94 -7.80 -11.27
C ILE A 128 -4.11 -8.54 -10.23
N ILE A 129 -4.58 -9.68 -9.72
CA ILE A 129 -3.89 -10.44 -8.67
C ILE A 129 -2.65 -11.13 -9.27
N ASP A 130 -1.51 -10.96 -8.60
CA ASP A 130 -0.23 -11.57 -8.96
C ASP A 130 -0.34 -13.10 -9.04
N ARG A 131 -0.22 -13.63 -10.25
CA ARG A 131 -0.35 -15.07 -10.52
C ARG A 131 0.95 -15.84 -10.30
N ASN A 132 2.06 -15.15 -10.04
CA ASN A 132 3.33 -15.80 -9.73
C ASN A 132 3.35 -16.35 -8.30
N ILE A 133 2.41 -15.90 -7.45
CA ILE A 133 2.21 -16.44 -6.11
C ILE A 133 1.01 -17.36 -6.11
N GLY A 134 1.16 -18.54 -5.51
CA GLY A 134 0.06 -19.47 -5.29
C GLY A 134 -1.12 -18.79 -4.61
N LEU A 135 -2.29 -18.81 -5.25
CA LEU A 135 -3.49 -18.19 -4.71
C LEU A 135 -3.95 -18.90 -3.42
N PRO A 136 -4.42 -18.15 -2.40
CA PRO A 136 -5.06 -18.75 -1.25
C PRO A 136 -6.38 -19.45 -1.66
N ARG A 137 -6.84 -20.40 -0.84
CA ARG A 137 -8.14 -21.07 -1.05
C ARG A 137 -9.30 -20.07 -1.13
N ASN A 138 -9.24 -19.02 -0.31
CA ASN A 138 -10.20 -17.93 -0.32
C ASN A 138 -9.55 -16.66 -0.88
N VAL A 139 -9.96 -16.25 -2.08
CA VAL A 139 -9.46 -15.05 -2.76
C VAL A 139 -10.21 -13.77 -2.38
N GLU A 140 -11.35 -13.88 -1.69
CA GLU A 140 -12.20 -12.75 -1.29
C GLU A 140 -11.42 -11.63 -0.55
N PRO A 141 -10.49 -11.91 0.37
CA PRO A 141 -9.71 -10.86 1.02
C PRO A 141 -8.87 -10.05 0.03
N LEU A 142 -8.33 -10.69 -1.02
CA LEU A 142 -7.54 -10.01 -2.06
C LEU A 142 -8.42 -9.13 -2.95
N LEU A 143 -9.66 -9.55 -3.20
CA LEU A 143 -10.63 -8.74 -3.95
C LEU A 143 -11.03 -7.49 -3.16
N LYS A 144 -11.33 -7.63 -1.86
CA LYS A 144 -11.60 -6.50 -0.97
C LYS A 144 -10.40 -5.57 -0.81
N LEU A 145 -9.20 -6.13 -0.81
CA LEU A 145 -7.96 -5.34 -0.79
C LEU A 145 -7.83 -4.51 -2.07
N ALA A 146 -8.20 -5.06 -3.23
CA ALA A 146 -8.19 -4.32 -4.48
C ALA A 146 -9.21 -3.17 -4.47
N GLU A 147 -10.41 -3.39 -3.93
CA GLU A 147 -11.42 -2.35 -3.74
C GLU A 147 -10.94 -1.24 -2.79
N LEU A 148 -10.26 -1.61 -1.69
CA LEU A 148 -9.66 -0.66 -0.77
C LEU A 148 -8.55 0.17 -1.44
N ALA A 149 -7.71 -0.47 -2.25
CA ALA A 149 -6.66 0.20 -3.01
C ALA A 149 -7.25 1.18 -4.04
N GLU A 150 -8.31 0.80 -4.75
CA GLU A 150 -9.06 1.69 -5.66
C GLU A 150 -9.60 2.93 -4.93
N LEU A 151 -10.19 2.73 -3.76
CA LEU A 151 -10.76 3.81 -2.96
C LEU A 151 -9.66 4.79 -2.50
N ALA A 152 -8.47 4.27 -2.15
CA ALA A 152 -7.32 5.08 -1.75
C ALA A 152 -6.74 5.92 -2.90
N VAL A 153 -6.77 5.42 -4.15
CA VAL A 153 -6.18 6.11 -5.31
C VAL A 153 -7.16 6.98 -6.10
N ARG A 154 -8.33 7.32 -5.54
CA ARG A 154 -9.31 8.17 -6.24
C ARG A 154 -8.75 9.55 -6.55
N GLU A 155 -9.12 10.10 -7.71
CA GLU A 155 -8.65 11.41 -8.15
C GLU A 155 -9.04 12.52 -7.16
N ASN A 156 -10.28 12.50 -6.67
CA ASN A 156 -10.77 13.43 -5.66
C ASN A 156 -10.26 13.04 -4.25
N PRO A 157 -9.41 13.85 -3.59
CA PRO A 157 -8.89 13.53 -2.26
C PRO A 157 -9.97 13.32 -1.20
N ASN A 158 -11.10 14.03 -1.31
CA ASN A 158 -12.19 13.94 -0.33
C ASN A 158 -12.96 12.61 -0.37
N GLU A 159 -12.79 11.81 -1.43
CA GLU A 159 -13.38 10.48 -1.55
C GLU A 159 -12.46 9.38 -1.00
N ARG A 160 -11.20 9.71 -0.73
CA ARG A 160 -10.23 8.80 -0.13
C ARG A 160 -10.53 8.62 1.36
N PRO A 161 -10.26 7.44 1.94
CA PRO A 161 -10.40 7.24 3.38
C PRO A 161 -9.26 7.98 4.10
N SER A 162 -9.43 8.29 5.38
CA SER A 162 -8.28 8.62 6.23
C SER A 162 -7.39 7.38 6.40
N MET A 163 -6.12 7.56 6.75
CA MET A 163 -5.23 6.43 7.07
C MET A 163 -5.79 5.54 8.20
N ARG A 164 -6.47 6.12 9.19
CA ARG A 164 -7.15 5.36 10.26
C ARG A 164 -8.26 4.45 9.74
N ASN A 165 -9.08 4.96 8.82
CA ASN A 165 -10.15 4.17 8.21
C ASN A 165 -9.58 3.11 7.28
N LEU A 166 -8.56 3.45 6.47
CA LEU A 166 -7.85 2.51 5.60
C LEU A 166 -7.27 1.36 6.42
N LEU A 167 -6.56 1.67 7.51
CA LEU A 167 -6.02 0.69 8.44
C LEU A 167 -7.11 -0.22 9.01
N SER A 168 -8.25 0.35 9.41
CA SER A 168 -9.37 -0.42 9.97
C SER A 168 -9.95 -1.41 8.96
N PHE A 169 -10.11 -1.00 7.70
CA PHE A 169 -10.54 -1.92 6.63
C PHE A 169 -9.50 -2.99 6.34
N LEU A 170 -8.22 -2.62 6.28
CA LEU A 170 -7.13 -3.55 6.05
C LEU A 170 -7.03 -4.60 7.17
N ASP A 171 -7.17 -4.20 8.42
CA ASP A 171 -7.16 -5.09 9.58
C ASP A 171 -8.33 -6.09 9.52
N LEU A 172 -9.52 -5.65 9.09
CA LEU A 172 -10.66 -6.53 8.84
C LEU A 172 -10.40 -7.54 7.71
N ILE A 173 -9.80 -7.10 6.60
CA ILE A 173 -9.42 -7.98 5.48
C ILE A 173 -8.45 -9.06 5.97
N VAL A 174 -7.41 -8.68 6.71
CA VAL A 174 -6.42 -9.61 7.26
C VAL A 174 -7.08 -10.61 8.21
N LYS A 175 -7.95 -10.14 9.13
CA LYS A 175 -8.66 -11.03 10.07
C LYS A 175 -9.60 -12.01 9.39
N THR A 176 -10.27 -11.60 8.32
CA THR A 176 -11.21 -12.45 7.58
C THR A 176 -10.53 -13.43 6.62
N GLY A 177 -9.25 -13.21 6.28
CA GLY A 177 -8.48 -14.04 5.34
C GLY A 177 -7.53 -15.08 5.95
N LEU A 178 -7.31 -15.08 7.26
CA LEU A 178 -6.30 -15.92 7.93
C LEU A 178 -6.78 -17.34 8.35
N THR A 179 -7.87 -17.86 7.80
CA THR A 179 -8.20 -19.29 7.95
C THR A 179 -7.41 -20.09 6.92
N PHE A 180 -6.24 -20.62 7.30
CA PHE A 180 -5.51 -21.64 6.53
C PHE A 180 -6.16 -23.02 6.68
#